data_AF-A0A5C8ZMX9-F1
#
_entry.id   AF-A0A5C8ZMX9-F1
#
_cell.length_a   1.000
_cell.length_b   1.000
_cell.length_c   1.000
_cell.angle_alpha   90.00
_cell.angle_beta   90.00
_cell.angle_gamma   90.00
#
_symmetry.space_group_name_H-M   'P 1'
#
loop_
_entity.id
_entity.type
_entity.pdbx_description
1 polymer ?
#
loop_
_entity_poly.entity_id
_entity_poly.type
_entity_poly.pdbx_seq_one_letter_code
_entity_poly.pdbx_strand_id
1 'polypeptide(L)'
;MRFLFSSGPWAGQKTYGRARNICLLLSMGERCIVMDDDVLCTALARPAREQGLALSDGMREAEFYAGEGEWQQRWIRQNFDPLVGHGRCLGLSAAQVMQLSGGHMQPAQLAGASLALFRDIHASAPVLMTQSGSVGDPGTTNNAWLSNLGEGSVRAMLQRQGGLPAALETRQCWLGQARATLTKRAVMSQVTGLDNRAELPPYFPALRGEDQLFGAMLDFLIPDSLVMEFDWAVPHLPIEERAGNAAGDSVVPRGGLQLLASYLAEVKPRDPGVGYDTRLQLLTARLDTLAQLSTTSLVAQLRASLSRAQGFALQTLNDRLADTGALDPDWKTYLEKNARDCIQALQHPAQLAELPGVGAGATDETVASIIRERAAGFASALRAWRRIREAGAALQQG
;
A
#
# COMPACT_ATOMS: atom_id res chain seq x y z
N MET A 1 -9.21 -22.11 -6.79
CA MET A 1 -7.94 -22.20 -7.54
C MET A 1 -7.93 -21.39 -8.84
N ARG A 2 -8.80 -21.67 -9.84
CA ARG A 2 -8.76 -20.96 -11.14
C ARG A 2 -8.79 -19.44 -11.01
N PHE A 3 -9.64 -18.89 -10.14
CA PHE A 3 -9.70 -17.45 -9.88
C PHE A 3 -8.33 -16.85 -9.56
N LEU A 4 -7.58 -17.47 -8.64
CA LEU A 4 -6.29 -16.95 -8.16
C LEU A 4 -5.12 -17.12 -9.13
N PHE A 5 -5.14 -18.18 -9.95
CA PHE A 5 -3.94 -18.64 -10.69
C PHE A 5 -4.09 -18.70 -12.21
N SER A 6 -5.30 -18.75 -12.75
CA SER A 6 -5.48 -18.85 -14.20
C SER A 6 -5.29 -17.49 -14.89
N SER A 7 -4.72 -17.47 -16.09
CA SER A 7 -4.54 -16.25 -16.89
C SER A 7 -5.82 -15.81 -17.62
N GLY A 8 -6.66 -16.77 -18.04
CA GLY A 8 -7.83 -16.54 -18.88
C GLY A 8 -8.79 -15.44 -18.37
N PRO A 9 -9.31 -15.51 -17.13
CA PRO A 9 -10.24 -14.51 -16.59
C PRO A 9 -9.67 -13.09 -16.48
N TRP A 10 -8.34 -12.94 -16.61
CA TRP A 10 -7.61 -11.68 -16.40
C TRP A 10 -6.89 -11.21 -17.66
N ALA A 11 -7.24 -11.75 -18.83
CA ALA A 11 -6.63 -11.36 -20.10
C ALA A 11 -6.71 -9.83 -20.30
N GLY A 12 -5.60 -9.23 -20.73
CA GLY A 12 -5.47 -7.79 -20.94
C GLY A 12 -5.34 -6.94 -19.67
N GLN A 13 -5.31 -7.54 -18.48
CA GLN A 13 -5.15 -6.82 -17.21
C GLN A 13 -3.76 -7.03 -16.61
N LYS A 14 -3.29 -6.04 -15.85
CA LYS A 14 -2.11 -6.17 -15.00
C LYS A 14 -2.40 -7.21 -13.91
N THR A 15 -1.53 -8.23 -13.79
CA THR A 15 -1.76 -9.44 -12.96
C THR A 15 -0.70 -9.66 -11.89
N TYR A 16 -0.20 -8.58 -11.29
CA TYR A 16 0.85 -8.62 -10.27
C TYR A 16 0.48 -9.55 -9.09
N GLY A 17 -0.78 -9.52 -8.64
CA GLY A 17 -1.27 -10.37 -7.55
C GLY A 17 -1.24 -11.88 -7.87
N ARG A 18 -1.30 -12.27 -9.15
CA ARG A 18 -1.16 -13.69 -9.54
C ARG A 18 0.24 -14.21 -9.24
N ALA A 19 1.28 -13.45 -9.59
CA ALA A 19 2.67 -13.82 -9.28
C ALA A 19 2.88 -13.90 -7.77
N ARG A 20 2.36 -12.93 -7.01
CA ARG A 20 2.44 -12.94 -5.54
C ARG A 20 1.70 -14.12 -4.91
N ASN A 21 0.54 -14.51 -5.45
CA ASN A 21 -0.16 -15.72 -5.01
C ASN A 21 0.65 -17.00 -5.25
N ILE A 22 1.39 -17.07 -6.36
CA ILE A 22 2.31 -18.19 -6.61
C ILE A 22 3.44 -18.18 -5.58
N CYS A 23 4.04 -17.03 -5.28
CA CYS A 23 5.04 -16.90 -4.21
C CYS A 23 4.49 -17.39 -2.86
N LEU A 24 3.28 -16.99 -2.48
CA LEU A 24 2.63 -17.46 -1.25
C LEU A 24 2.38 -18.97 -1.22
N LEU A 25 2.14 -19.62 -2.36
CA LEU A 25 2.03 -21.08 -2.39
C LEU A 25 3.39 -21.77 -2.32
N LEU A 26 4.39 -21.24 -3.02
CA LEU A 26 5.75 -21.79 -3.06
C LEU A 26 6.55 -21.53 -1.78
N SER A 27 6.06 -20.73 -0.86
CA SER A 27 6.72 -20.45 0.41
C SER A 27 5.83 -20.79 1.61
N MET A 28 4.90 -21.72 1.45
CA MET A 28 3.99 -22.11 2.52
C MET A 28 4.80 -22.67 3.70
N GLY A 29 4.55 -22.16 4.91
CA GLY A 29 5.29 -22.59 6.09
C GLY A 29 6.70 -22.00 6.20
N GLU A 30 7.07 -21.10 5.28
CA GLU A 30 8.38 -20.46 5.23
C GLU A 30 8.26 -18.94 5.27
N ARG A 31 9.40 -18.28 5.44
CA ARG A 31 9.53 -16.84 5.19
C ARG A 31 9.93 -16.64 3.73
N CYS A 32 9.31 -15.67 3.05
CA CYS A 32 9.71 -15.32 1.69
C CYS A 32 9.94 -13.82 1.54
N ILE A 33 10.69 -13.48 0.50
CA ILE A 33 10.93 -12.10 0.08
C ILE A 33 10.50 -12.01 -1.37
N VAL A 34 9.63 -11.05 -1.66
CA VAL A 34 9.14 -10.73 -2.99
C VAL A 34 9.74 -9.39 -3.37
N MET A 35 10.35 -9.31 -4.55
CA MET A 35 10.90 -8.07 -5.09
C MET A 35 10.50 -7.88 -6.54
N ASP A 36 10.40 -6.62 -6.95
CA ASP A 36 10.20 -6.25 -8.35
C ASP A 36 11.49 -6.54 -9.15
N ASP A 37 11.35 -6.79 -10.45
CA ASP A 37 12.44 -7.20 -11.35
C ASP A 37 13.37 -6.05 -11.76
N ASP A 38 12.96 -4.82 -11.50
CA ASP A 38 13.67 -3.57 -11.74
C ASP A 38 14.32 -2.99 -10.45
N VAL A 39 14.53 -3.83 -9.44
CA VAL A 39 15.24 -3.49 -8.19
C VAL A 39 16.68 -3.94 -8.24
N LEU A 40 17.60 -3.05 -7.85
CA LEU A 40 18.96 -3.48 -7.51
C LEU A 40 18.98 -4.00 -6.08
N CYS A 41 19.37 -5.26 -5.90
CA CYS A 41 19.48 -5.90 -4.59
C CYS A 41 20.71 -5.38 -3.81
N THR A 42 20.65 -4.12 -3.39
CA THR A 42 21.69 -3.40 -2.64
C THR A 42 21.02 -2.49 -1.62
N ALA A 43 21.39 -2.65 -0.35
CA ALA A 43 20.92 -1.75 0.70
C ALA A 43 21.71 -0.44 0.68
N LEU A 44 20.99 0.68 0.66
CA LEU A 44 21.52 2.04 0.73
C LEU A 44 20.95 2.74 1.97
N ALA A 45 21.77 3.53 2.66
CA ALA A 45 21.31 4.39 3.75
C ALA A 45 21.50 5.87 3.42
N ARG A 46 20.56 6.68 3.88
CA ARG A 46 20.63 8.14 3.84
C ARG A 46 21.67 8.60 4.88
N PRO A 47 22.47 9.65 4.60
CA PRO A 47 23.38 10.22 5.60
C PRO A 47 22.65 10.69 6.88
N ALA A 48 21.47 11.28 6.73
CA ALA A 48 20.66 11.80 7.82
C ALA A 48 19.65 10.76 8.36
N ARG A 49 20.09 9.53 8.66
CA ARG A 49 19.23 8.52 9.30
C ARG A 49 19.01 8.83 10.78
N GLU A 50 17.86 8.48 11.30
CA GLU A 50 17.52 8.62 12.71
C GLU A 50 17.70 7.29 13.46
N GLN A 51 18.17 7.37 14.70
CA GLN A 51 18.41 6.17 15.51
C GLN A 51 17.13 5.66 16.20
N GLY A 52 17.15 4.37 16.53
CA GLY A 52 16.12 3.68 17.31
C GLY A 52 14.93 3.22 16.49
N LEU A 53 13.87 2.82 17.18
CA LEU A 53 12.63 2.28 16.61
C LEU A 53 11.48 3.25 16.90
N ALA A 54 10.64 3.52 15.90
CA ALA A 54 9.38 4.24 16.07
C ALA A 54 8.17 3.31 16.01
N LEU A 55 7.09 3.74 16.65
CA LEU A 55 5.72 3.27 16.40
C LEU A 55 4.99 4.41 15.71
N SER A 56 4.48 4.19 14.51
CA SER A 56 3.75 5.23 13.79
C SER A 56 2.78 4.66 12.77
N ASP A 57 1.67 5.37 12.55
CA ASP A 57 0.83 5.19 11.36
C ASP A 57 1.16 6.24 10.29
N GLY A 58 2.27 6.98 10.48
CA GLY A 58 2.71 8.07 9.65
C GLY A 58 3.03 7.65 8.21
N MET A 59 2.86 8.60 7.31
CA MET A 59 3.24 8.46 5.91
C MET A 59 4.75 8.39 5.76
N ARG A 60 5.23 7.74 4.71
CA ARG A 60 6.63 7.82 4.29
C ARG A 60 7.04 9.27 4.02
N GLU A 61 8.30 9.56 4.30
CA GLU A 61 8.97 10.78 3.86
C GLU A 61 9.43 10.65 2.41
N ALA A 62 9.63 11.80 1.75
CA ALA A 62 10.30 11.85 0.47
C ALA A 62 11.41 12.90 0.40
N GLU A 63 12.40 12.61 -0.44
CA GLU A 63 13.44 13.54 -0.87
C GLU A 63 13.60 13.42 -2.39
N PHE A 64 13.63 14.56 -3.10
CA PHE A 64 13.69 14.58 -4.57
C PHE A 64 15.11 14.87 -5.06
N TYR A 65 15.43 14.39 -6.25
CA TYR A 65 16.74 14.52 -6.88
C TYR A 65 16.58 14.97 -8.34
N ALA A 66 17.57 15.71 -8.85
CA ALA A 66 17.63 16.18 -10.23
C ALA A 66 17.85 15.04 -11.23
N GLY A 67 18.46 13.94 -10.79
CA GLY A 67 18.79 12.80 -11.63
C GLY A 67 19.38 11.65 -10.83
N GLU A 68 19.60 10.53 -11.51
CA GLU A 68 20.16 9.31 -10.91
C GLU A 68 21.53 9.56 -10.24
N GLY A 69 22.41 10.30 -10.93
CA GLY A 69 23.76 10.59 -10.45
C GLY A 69 23.78 11.39 -9.14
N GLU A 70 22.78 12.22 -8.86
CA GLU A 70 22.74 12.99 -7.62
C GLU A 70 22.52 12.08 -6.40
N TRP A 71 21.51 11.20 -6.45
CA TRP A 71 21.26 10.32 -5.31
C TRP A 71 22.38 9.27 -5.17
N GLN A 72 22.96 8.79 -6.27
CA GLN A 72 24.08 7.84 -6.22
C GLN A 72 25.31 8.41 -5.48
N GLN A 73 25.57 9.72 -5.58
CA GLN A 73 26.67 10.37 -4.89
C GLN A 73 26.37 10.62 -3.40
N ARG A 74 25.09 10.73 -3.02
CA ARG A 74 24.67 11.09 -1.65
C ARG A 74 24.41 9.88 -0.76
N TRP A 75 23.98 8.77 -1.34
CA TRP A 75 23.59 7.58 -0.59
C TRP A 75 24.77 6.66 -0.30
N ILE A 76 24.77 6.09 0.90
CA ILE A 76 25.87 5.24 1.38
C ILE A 76 25.49 3.78 1.27
N ARG A 77 26.24 3.02 0.45
CA ARG A 77 26.07 1.57 0.34
C ARG A 77 26.34 0.89 1.68
N GLN A 78 25.40 0.04 2.09
CA GLN A 78 25.53 -0.74 3.31
C GLN A 78 26.26 -2.06 3.04
N ASN A 79 26.99 -2.55 4.05
CA ASN A 79 27.74 -3.81 3.97
C ASN A 79 26.89 -5.02 4.38
N PHE A 80 25.65 -5.09 3.92
CA PHE A 80 24.77 -6.24 4.12
C PHE A 80 23.87 -6.48 2.92
N ASP A 81 23.45 -7.73 2.75
CA ASP A 81 22.45 -8.12 1.74
C ASP A 81 21.05 -7.69 2.22
N PRO A 82 20.30 -6.88 1.45
CA PRO A 82 18.97 -6.44 1.84
C PRO A 82 18.01 -7.61 2.10
N LEU A 83 18.17 -8.76 1.44
CA LEU A 83 17.35 -9.94 1.69
C LEU A 83 17.57 -10.48 3.11
N VAL A 84 18.84 -10.56 3.53
CA VAL A 84 19.19 -10.90 4.92
C VAL A 84 18.66 -9.82 5.88
N GLY A 85 18.69 -8.55 5.48
CA GLY A 85 18.11 -7.43 6.21
C GLY A 85 16.64 -7.65 6.55
N HIS A 86 15.81 -7.95 5.54
CA HIS A 86 14.40 -8.30 5.74
C HIS A 86 14.22 -9.50 6.68
N GLY A 87 15.01 -10.56 6.48
CA GLY A 87 14.91 -11.78 7.27
C GLY A 87 15.20 -11.63 8.78
N ARG A 88 15.85 -10.53 9.21
CA ARG A 88 16.19 -10.29 10.62
C ARG A 88 15.00 -10.01 11.52
N CYS A 89 14.01 -9.28 11.02
CA CYS A 89 12.82 -8.91 11.81
C CYS A 89 11.60 -9.77 11.48
N LEU A 90 11.59 -10.42 10.32
CA LEU A 90 10.43 -11.15 9.82
C LEU A 90 10.12 -12.37 10.71
N GLY A 91 8.93 -12.35 11.32
CA GLY A 91 8.43 -13.37 12.23
C GLY A 91 8.88 -13.24 13.68
N LEU A 92 9.59 -12.16 14.03
CA LEU A 92 9.85 -11.80 15.42
C LEU A 92 8.63 -11.14 16.05
N SER A 93 8.54 -11.19 17.38
CA SER A 93 7.56 -10.42 18.13
C SER A 93 7.97 -8.95 18.27
N ALA A 94 7.01 -8.08 18.57
CA ALA A 94 7.25 -6.67 18.88
C ALA A 94 8.31 -6.49 19.98
N ALA A 95 8.26 -7.30 21.04
CA ALA A 95 9.25 -7.26 22.12
C ALA A 95 10.67 -7.64 21.64
N GLN A 96 10.79 -8.63 20.76
CA GLN A 96 12.08 -9.03 20.19
C GLN A 96 12.64 -7.94 19.27
N VAL A 97 11.81 -7.32 18.42
CA VAL A 97 12.23 -6.20 17.57
C VAL A 97 12.65 -4.98 18.42
N MET A 98 11.92 -4.71 19.50
CA MET A 98 12.28 -3.67 20.47
C MET A 98 13.66 -3.92 21.07
N GLN A 99 13.95 -5.15 21.49
CA GLN A 99 15.25 -5.54 22.05
C GLN A 99 16.38 -5.38 21.02
N LEU A 100 16.17 -5.82 19.78
CA LEU A 100 17.12 -5.62 18.69
C LEU A 100 17.40 -4.14 18.40
N SER A 101 16.45 -3.26 18.74
CA SER A 101 16.53 -1.82 18.51
C SER A 101 17.01 -1.01 19.73
N GLY A 102 17.51 -1.68 20.79
CA GLY A 102 18.05 -1.02 21.99
C GLY A 102 17.13 -1.05 23.24
N GLY A 103 15.97 -1.70 23.16
CA GLY A 103 15.17 -2.13 24.31
C GLY A 103 14.30 -1.06 24.99
N HIS A 104 14.34 0.20 24.56
CA HIS A 104 13.54 1.27 25.16
C HIS A 104 13.05 2.28 24.10
N MET A 105 11.88 2.88 24.35
CA MET A 105 11.31 3.96 23.52
C MET A 105 11.25 5.28 24.27
N GLN A 106 11.48 6.35 23.53
CA GLN A 106 11.33 7.74 23.96
C GLN A 106 9.99 8.30 23.45
N PRO A 107 9.42 9.33 24.09
CA PRO A 107 8.16 9.93 23.65
C PRO A 107 8.14 10.35 22.16
N ALA A 108 9.26 10.86 21.63
CA ALA A 108 9.39 11.24 20.22
C ALA A 108 9.24 10.05 19.25
N GLN A 109 9.54 8.83 19.70
CA GLN A 109 9.39 7.61 18.90
C GLN A 109 7.94 7.11 18.84
N LEU A 110 7.04 7.74 19.60
CA LEU A 110 5.60 7.47 19.57
C LEU A 110 4.82 8.56 18.81
N ALA A 111 5.51 9.58 18.28
CA ALA A 111 4.88 10.65 17.54
C ALA A 111 4.21 10.11 16.25
N GLY A 112 2.93 10.40 16.08
CA GLY A 112 2.14 9.94 14.94
C GLY A 112 1.56 8.52 15.06
N ALA A 113 1.75 7.82 16.19
CA ALA A 113 1.03 6.59 16.47
C ALA A 113 -0.44 6.87 16.78
N SER A 114 -1.36 6.16 16.11
CA SER A 114 -2.78 6.25 16.43
C SER A 114 -3.16 5.40 17.64
N LEU A 115 -4.29 5.73 18.27
CA LEU A 115 -4.89 4.87 19.29
C LEU A 115 -5.23 3.47 18.77
N ALA A 116 -5.48 3.32 17.47
CA ALA A 116 -5.74 2.01 16.87
C ALA A 116 -4.48 1.13 16.88
N LEU A 117 -3.31 1.71 16.57
CA LEU A 117 -2.03 1.01 16.68
C LEU A 117 -1.77 0.56 18.12
N PHE A 118 -1.99 1.44 19.11
CA PHE A 118 -1.77 1.11 20.52
C PHE A 118 -2.74 0.06 21.07
N ARG A 119 -3.98 0.03 20.57
CA ARG A 119 -4.96 -1.00 20.96
C ARG A 119 -4.51 -2.40 20.54
N ASP A 120 -3.91 -2.50 19.36
CA ASP A 120 -3.63 -3.77 18.70
C ASP A 120 -2.21 -4.29 18.98
N ILE A 121 -1.28 -3.43 19.41
CA ILE A 121 0.10 -3.82 19.68
C ILE A 121 0.29 -4.39 21.09
N HIS A 122 0.98 -5.53 21.17
CA HIS A 122 1.40 -6.16 22.42
C HIS A 122 2.76 -6.83 22.26
N ALA A 123 3.39 -7.25 23.36
CA ALA A 123 4.75 -7.78 23.37
C ALA A 123 4.95 -9.01 22.44
N SER A 124 3.92 -9.84 22.28
CA SER A 124 3.92 -11.02 21.40
C SER A 124 3.40 -10.76 19.98
N ALA A 125 2.99 -9.52 19.65
CA ALA A 125 2.47 -9.18 18.32
C ALA A 125 3.53 -9.49 17.25
N PRO A 126 3.19 -10.31 16.23
CA PRO A 126 4.19 -10.78 15.27
C PRO A 126 4.43 -9.79 14.14
N VAL A 127 5.68 -9.64 13.71
CA VAL A 127 6.03 -8.95 12.46
C VAL A 127 5.80 -9.90 11.29
N LEU A 128 4.66 -9.77 10.62
CA LEU A 128 4.31 -10.62 9.48
C LEU A 128 4.78 -10.07 8.14
N MET A 129 5.11 -8.78 8.10
CA MET A 129 5.65 -8.14 6.91
C MET A 129 6.86 -7.29 7.24
N THR A 130 7.80 -7.21 6.30
CA THR A 130 8.90 -6.24 6.35
C THR A 130 8.95 -5.50 5.02
N GLN A 131 9.31 -4.23 5.05
CA GLN A 131 9.44 -3.38 3.87
C GLN A 131 10.61 -2.42 4.03
N SER A 132 11.20 -2.00 2.90
CA SER A 132 12.21 -0.95 2.87
C SER A 132 11.71 0.26 2.09
N GLY A 133 12.43 1.37 2.23
CA GLY A 133 12.29 2.47 1.29
C GLY A 133 12.81 2.10 -0.10
N SER A 134 12.60 3.00 -1.05
CA SER A 134 13.21 2.96 -2.37
C SER A 134 13.86 4.29 -2.71
N VAL A 135 14.89 4.25 -3.55
CA VAL A 135 15.52 5.43 -4.15
C VAL A 135 15.61 5.24 -5.66
N GLY A 136 15.37 6.30 -6.44
CA GLY A 136 15.15 6.22 -7.88
C GLY A 136 13.67 6.43 -8.19
N ASP A 137 13.08 5.57 -9.03
CA ASP A 137 11.65 5.63 -9.32
C ASP A 137 10.82 5.28 -8.07
N PRO A 138 9.73 5.99 -7.75
CA PRO A 138 8.90 5.66 -6.57
C PRO A 138 8.02 4.40 -6.77
N GLY A 139 7.93 3.86 -7.99
CA GLY A 139 7.04 2.74 -8.35
C GLY A 139 5.55 3.09 -8.33
N THR A 140 5.20 4.36 -8.07
CA THR A 140 3.83 4.86 -8.13
C THR A 140 3.40 5.04 -9.58
N THR A 141 2.09 5.00 -9.83
CA THR A 141 1.53 5.20 -11.17
C THR A 141 1.89 6.56 -11.76
N ASN A 142 1.93 7.60 -10.91
CA ASN A 142 2.18 8.99 -11.28
C ASN A 142 2.61 9.78 -10.03
N ASN A 143 2.69 11.12 -10.10
CA ASN A 143 3.15 11.96 -8.98
C ASN A 143 2.01 12.61 -8.17
N ALA A 144 0.77 12.12 -8.30
CA ALA A 144 -0.37 12.59 -7.51
C ALA A 144 -0.20 12.36 -5.99
N TRP A 145 0.70 11.48 -5.58
CA TRP A 145 0.97 11.20 -4.16
C TRP A 145 1.69 12.35 -3.44
N LEU A 146 2.28 13.31 -4.16
CA LEU A 146 2.98 14.47 -3.57
C LEU A 146 2.07 15.28 -2.64
N SER A 147 0.77 15.38 -2.94
CA SER A 147 -0.19 16.10 -2.10
C SER A 147 -0.33 15.52 -0.69
N ASN A 148 0.11 14.28 -0.46
CA ASN A 148 0.01 13.61 0.84
C ASN A 148 1.27 13.79 1.71
N LEU A 149 2.34 14.38 1.17
CA LEU A 149 3.59 14.58 1.88
C LEU A 149 3.41 15.40 3.17
N GLY A 150 4.17 15.04 4.20
CA GLY A 150 4.24 15.84 5.43
C GLY A 150 5.04 17.12 5.24
N GLU A 151 4.87 18.08 6.15
CA GLU A 151 5.49 19.41 6.07
C GLU A 151 7.01 19.34 5.83
N GLY A 152 7.72 18.45 6.52
CA GLY A 152 9.18 18.30 6.37
C GLY A 152 9.60 17.99 4.93
N SER A 153 8.95 17.02 4.29
CA SER A 153 9.22 16.65 2.89
C SER A 153 8.78 17.74 1.92
N VAL A 154 7.65 18.42 2.18
CA VAL A 154 7.20 19.55 1.35
C VAL A 154 8.20 20.70 1.40
N ARG A 155 8.65 21.09 2.60
CA ARG A 155 9.64 22.15 2.78
C ARG A 155 10.95 21.81 2.08
N ALA A 156 11.45 20.59 2.26
CA ALA A 156 12.66 20.14 1.59
C ALA A 156 12.53 20.14 0.06
N MET A 157 11.39 19.66 -0.46
CA MET A 157 11.08 19.67 -1.90
C MET A 157 11.09 21.09 -2.48
N LEU A 158 10.39 22.04 -1.83
CA LEU A 158 10.25 23.41 -2.31
C LEU A 158 11.56 24.21 -2.27
N GLN A 159 12.47 23.87 -1.36
CA GLN A 159 13.79 24.52 -1.27
C GLN A 159 14.77 24.09 -2.36
N ARG A 160 14.45 23.04 -3.14
CA ARG A 160 15.29 22.57 -4.24
C ARG A 160 15.17 23.48 -5.46
N GLN A 161 16.21 23.46 -6.29
CA GLN A 161 16.17 24.11 -7.60
C GLN A 161 14.99 23.58 -8.41
N GLY A 162 14.14 24.48 -8.89
CA GLY A 162 12.94 24.15 -9.67
C GLY A 162 11.71 23.77 -8.84
N GLY A 163 11.81 23.67 -7.51
CA GLY A 163 10.69 23.52 -6.58
C GLY A 163 9.67 22.44 -6.96
N LEU A 164 8.38 22.80 -6.89
CA LEU A 164 7.28 21.89 -7.22
C LEU A 164 7.30 21.40 -8.69
N PRO A 165 7.45 22.26 -9.72
CA PRO A 165 7.51 21.78 -11.11
C PRO A 165 8.56 20.69 -11.34
N ALA A 166 9.77 20.86 -10.81
CA ALA A 166 10.82 19.87 -10.92
C ALA A 166 10.48 18.57 -10.17
N ALA A 167 9.83 18.67 -9.00
CA ALA A 167 9.38 17.51 -8.24
C ALA A 167 8.25 16.73 -8.93
N LEU A 168 7.36 17.42 -9.65
CA LEU A 168 6.29 16.81 -10.44
C LEU A 168 6.80 16.15 -11.73
N GLU A 169 7.82 16.73 -12.35
CA GLU A 169 8.47 16.22 -13.57
C GLU A 169 9.40 15.05 -13.28
N THR A 170 10.19 15.13 -12.21
CA THR A 170 11.14 14.08 -11.86
C THR A 170 10.43 12.84 -11.32
N ARG A 171 11.01 11.69 -11.62
CA ARG A 171 10.72 10.43 -10.93
C ARG A 171 11.93 9.94 -10.15
N GLN A 172 12.91 10.80 -9.88
CA GLN A 172 14.09 10.47 -9.09
C GLN A 172 13.87 10.98 -7.66
N CYS A 173 13.41 10.09 -6.77
CA CYS A 173 13.21 10.42 -5.37
C CYS A 173 13.58 9.25 -4.46
N TRP A 174 13.79 9.56 -3.19
CA TRP A 174 13.69 8.60 -2.12
C TRP A 174 12.28 8.65 -1.55
N LEU A 175 11.72 7.49 -1.26
CA LEU A 175 10.44 7.33 -0.56
C LEU A 175 10.61 6.25 0.52
N GLY A 176 10.55 6.61 1.80
CA GLY A 176 10.83 5.68 2.89
C GLY A 176 10.65 6.29 4.28
N GLN A 177 11.26 5.68 5.29
CA GLN A 177 11.29 6.19 6.67
C GLN A 177 12.70 6.61 7.06
N ALA A 178 12.85 7.75 7.74
CA ALA A 178 14.14 8.18 8.29
C ALA A 178 14.63 7.29 9.45
N ARG A 179 13.68 6.63 10.13
CA ARG A 179 13.87 5.75 11.27
C ARG A 179 13.19 4.41 11.00
N ALA A 180 13.79 3.32 11.49
CA ALA A 180 13.11 2.03 11.55
C ALA A 180 11.77 2.19 12.28
N THR A 181 10.67 1.70 11.70
CA THR A 181 9.32 1.98 12.18
C THR A 181 8.45 0.73 12.14
N LEU A 182 7.79 0.41 13.26
CA LEU A 182 6.68 -0.54 13.25
C LEU A 182 5.39 0.21 12.91
N THR A 183 4.70 -0.27 11.89
CA THR A 183 3.43 0.29 11.41
C THR A 183 2.35 -0.79 11.41
N LYS A 184 1.09 -0.36 11.31
CA LYS A 184 -0.02 -1.32 11.27
C LYS A 184 -0.21 -1.98 9.91
N ARG A 185 0.08 -1.25 8.84
CA ARG A 185 -0.20 -1.69 7.48
C ARG A 185 1.03 -1.47 6.62
N ALA A 186 1.32 -2.48 5.81
CA ALA A 186 2.32 -2.34 4.77
C ALA A 186 1.82 -1.33 3.74
N VAL A 187 2.78 -0.60 3.19
CA VAL A 187 2.58 0.25 2.03
C VAL A 187 3.28 -0.40 0.85
N MET A 188 3.00 0.08 -0.36
CA MET A 188 3.65 -0.40 -1.57
C MET A 188 5.18 -0.38 -1.40
N SER A 189 5.84 -1.53 -1.48
CA SER A 189 7.30 -1.64 -1.42
C SER A 189 7.81 -2.55 -2.52
N GLN A 190 8.89 -2.11 -3.16
CA GLN A 190 9.60 -2.82 -4.20
C GLN A 190 10.31 -4.09 -3.67
N VAL A 191 10.55 -4.17 -2.36
CA VAL A 191 11.06 -5.37 -1.68
C VAL A 191 10.26 -5.59 -0.41
N THR A 192 9.52 -6.69 -0.38
CA THR A 192 8.62 -7.03 0.74
C THR A 192 8.96 -8.42 1.27
N GLY A 193 9.26 -8.53 2.56
CA GLY A 193 9.33 -9.80 3.25
C GLY A 193 7.96 -10.19 3.82
N LEU A 194 7.60 -11.48 3.73
CA LEU A 194 6.34 -12.05 4.18
C LEU A 194 6.60 -13.28 5.07
N ASP A 195 6.07 -13.28 6.30
CA ASP A 195 6.11 -14.45 7.17
C ASP A 195 4.93 -15.37 6.85
N ASN A 196 5.13 -16.23 5.85
CA ASN A 196 4.09 -17.11 5.34
C ASN A 196 3.97 -18.44 6.13
N ARG A 197 4.57 -18.49 7.32
CA ARG A 197 4.20 -19.44 8.39
C ARG A 197 2.80 -19.14 8.93
N ALA A 198 2.43 -17.86 8.97
CA ALA A 198 1.06 -17.43 9.28
C ALA A 198 0.12 -17.67 8.08
N GLU A 199 -1.18 -17.77 8.35
CA GLU A 199 -2.21 -17.87 7.31
C GLU A 199 -2.49 -16.50 6.67
N LEU A 200 -1.53 -15.97 5.92
CA LEU A 200 -1.67 -14.74 5.13
C LEU A 200 -2.77 -14.88 4.08
N PRO A 201 -3.59 -13.84 3.79
CA PRO A 201 -4.62 -13.90 2.75
C PRO A 201 -4.01 -13.97 1.35
N PRO A 202 -4.74 -14.45 0.33
CA PRO A 202 -4.29 -14.33 -1.05
C PRO A 202 -4.41 -12.87 -1.54
N TYR A 203 -3.56 -12.47 -2.47
CA TYR A 203 -3.71 -11.24 -3.24
C TYR A 203 -4.88 -11.35 -4.22
N PHE A 204 -5.52 -10.21 -4.52
CA PHE A 204 -6.43 -10.14 -5.66
C PHE A 204 -5.62 -10.32 -6.95
N PRO A 205 -6.02 -11.17 -7.91
CA PRO A 205 -5.10 -11.66 -8.95
C PRO A 205 -4.70 -10.61 -9.99
N ALA A 206 -5.53 -9.58 -10.18
CA ALA A 206 -5.38 -8.56 -11.21
C ALA A 206 -5.78 -7.17 -10.71
N LEU A 207 -5.60 -6.15 -11.55
CA LEU A 207 -5.81 -4.73 -11.25
C LEU A 207 -4.70 -4.15 -10.35
N ARG A 208 -4.64 -2.82 -10.30
CA ARG A 208 -3.71 -2.06 -9.44
C ARG A 208 -4.31 -1.92 -8.03
N GLY A 209 -3.46 -1.96 -7.01
CA GLY A 209 -3.85 -1.79 -5.60
C GLY A 209 -4.14 -3.11 -4.89
N GLU A 210 -3.70 -4.21 -5.48
CA GLU A 210 -3.78 -5.57 -4.93
C GLU A 210 -2.95 -5.72 -3.64
N ASP A 211 -1.86 -4.99 -3.53
CA ASP A 211 -1.00 -4.87 -2.35
C ASP A 211 -1.71 -4.15 -1.19
N GLN A 212 -2.39 -3.04 -1.49
CA GLN A 212 -3.20 -2.31 -0.51
C GLN A 212 -4.37 -3.15 -0.01
N LEU A 213 -5.04 -3.88 -0.92
CA LEU A 213 -6.11 -4.80 -0.52
C LEU A 213 -5.57 -5.95 0.33
N PHE A 214 -4.42 -6.53 -0.03
CA PHE A 214 -3.74 -7.54 0.77
C PHE A 214 -3.44 -7.02 2.19
N GLY A 215 -2.83 -5.84 2.32
CA GLY A 215 -2.54 -5.23 3.61
C GLY A 215 -3.80 -4.96 4.45
N ALA A 216 -4.89 -4.50 3.81
CA ALA A 216 -6.17 -4.30 4.48
C ALA A 216 -6.81 -5.62 4.96
N MET A 217 -6.73 -6.68 4.15
CA MET A 217 -7.20 -8.01 4.56
C MET A 217 -6.35 -8.63 5.65
N LEU A 218 -5.03 -8.44 5.61
CA LEU A 218 -4.12 -8.91 6.65
C LEU A 218 -4.46 -8.23 7.99
N ASP A 219 -4.62 -6.91 8.00
CA ASP A 219 -5.07 -6.16 9.18
C ASP A 219 -6.48 -6.57 9.64
N PHE A 220 -7.35 -7.00 8.73
CA PHE A 220 -8.67 -7.50 9.08
C PHE A 220 -8.59 -8.87 9.79
N LEU A 221 -7.81 -9.79 9.23
CA LEU A 221 -7.73 -11.20 9.62
C LEU A 221 -6.82 -11.43 10.83
N ILE A 222 -5.69 -10.73 10.88
CA ILE A 222 -4.64 -10.86 11.91
C ILE A 222 -4.39 -9.45 12.48
N PRO A 223 -5.35 -8.93 13.27
CA PRO A 223 -5.40 -7.52 13.66
C PRO A 223 -4.34 -7.13 14.69
N ASP A 224 -3.51 -8.05 15.17
CA ASP A 224 -2.36 -7.79 16.03
C ASP A 224 -1.02 -7.84 15.26
N SER A 225 -1.03 -8.26 13.99
CA SER A 225 0.18 -8.29 13.17
C SER A 225 0.78 -6.91 12.94
N LEU A 226 2.10 -6.86 12.79
CA LEU A 226 2.88 -5.65 12.57
C LEU A 226 3.65 -5.72 11.27
N VAL A 227 3.97 -4.53 10.76
CA VAL A 227 4.88 -4.36 9.63
C VAL A 227 6.12 -3.62 10.11
N MET A 228 7.30 -4.16 9.80
CA MET A 228 8.56 -3.50 10.04
C MET A 228 8.99 -2.76 8.78
N GLU A 229 9.06 -1.43 8.86
CA GLU A 229 9.67 -0.60 7.85
C GLU A 229 11.09 -0.20 8.24
N PHE A 230 12.04 -0.44 7.35
CA PHE A 230 13.45 -0.11 7.59
C PHE A 230 13.81 1.33 7.22
N ASP A 231 14.90 1.81 7.83
CA ASP A 231 15.54 3.12 7.57
C ASP A 231 16.54 3.11 6.40
N TRP A 232 16.63 1.99 5.71
CA TRP A 232 17.41 1.83 4.48
C TRP A 232 16.50 1.62 3.28
N ALA A 233 17.05 1.86 2.09
CA ALA A 233 16.35 1.77 0.83
C ALA A 233 17.07 0.86 -0.15
N VAL A 234 16.36 0.45 -1.20
CA VAL A 234 16.94 -0.21 -2.37
C VAL A 234 16.80 0.69 -3.60
N PRO A 235 17.76 0.68 -4.55
CA PRO A 235 17.57 1.33 -5.84
C PRO A 235 16.44 0.66 -6.62
N HIS A 236 15.51 1.45 -7.14
CA HIS A 236 14.47 1.01 -8.06
C HIS A 236 14.63 1.75 -9.38
N LEU A 237 14.98 1.01 -10.42
CA LEU A 237 15.44 1.48 -11.72
C LEU A 237 14.64 0.78 -12.82
N PRO A 238 13.41 1.25 -13.11
CA PRO A 238 12.57 0.69 -14.16
C PRO A 238 13.31 0.51 -15.48
N ILE A 239 13.11 -0.65 -16.11
CA ILE A 239 13.68 -0.96 -17.44
C ILE A 239 13.11 0.01 -18.49
N GLU A 240 11.82 0.31 -18.38
CA GLU A 240 11.15 1.30 -19.22
C GLU A 240 11.29 2.69 -18.61
N GLU A 241 11.68 3.66 -19.44
CA GLU A 241 11.73 5.05 -19.02
C GLU A 241 10.32 5.55 -18.69
N ARG A 242 10.17 6.11 -17.48
CA ARG A 242 8.92 6.70 -17.00
C ARG A 242 9.16 8.19 -16.80
N ALA A 243 8.26 9.00 -17.34
CA ALA A 243 8.26 10.45 -17.13
C ALA A 243 7.26 10.85 -16.05
N GLY A 244 7.60 11.87 -15.26
CA GLY A 244 6.62 12.60 -14.48
C GLY A 244 5.81 13.55 -15.35
N ASN A 245 5.04 14.41 -14.71
CA ASN A 245 4.17 15.37 -15.38
C ASN A 245 4.30 16.72 -14.68
N ALA A 246 5.08 17.63 -15.26
CA ALA A 246 5.34 18.96 -14.70
C ALA A 246 4.05 19.78 -14.46
N ALA A 247 2.97 19.52 -15.21
CA ALA A 247 1.68 20.17 -15.01
C ALA A 247 0.88 19.59 -13.83
N GLY A 248 1.34 18.48 -13.27
CA GLY A 248 0.72 17.76 -12.17
C GLY A 248 -0.37 16.80 -12.62
N ASP A 249 -0.53 15.73 -11.83
CA ASP A 249 -1.56 14.73 -12.01
C ASP A 249 -2.78 15.00 -11.11
N SER A 250 -3.94 14.50 -11.53
CA SER A 250 -5.13 14.55 -10.69
C SER A 250 -4.96 13.67 -9.45
N VAL A 251 -5.24 14.24 -8.29
CA VAL A 251 -5.30 13.52 -7.00
C VAL A 251 -6.70 12.99 -6.67
N VAL A 252 -7.68 13.26 -7.53
CA VAL A 252 -9.08 12.90 -7.30
C VAL A 252 -9.22 11.37 -7.29
N PRO A 253 -9.75 10.76 -6.21
CA PRO A 253 -10.04 9.34 -6.19
C PRO A 253 -11.02 8.96 -7.31
N ARG A 254 -10.70 7.87 -8.03
CA ARG A 254 -11.52 7.36 -9.16
C ARG A 254 -12.09 5.95 -8.95
N GLY A 255 -11.81 5.32 -7.82
CA GLY A 255 -12.27 3.97 -7.50
C GLY A 255 -11.18 2.89 -7.63
N GLY A 256 -11.60 1.64 -7.82
CA GLY A 256 -10.70 0.48 -7.90
C GLY A 256 -10.63 -0.35 -6.61
N LEU A 257 -9.57 -1.16 -6.46
CA LEU A 257 -9.42 -2.09 -5.33
C LEU A 257 -9.33 -1.40 -3.98
N GLN A 258 -8.91 -0.13 -3.94
CA GLN A 258 -8.92 0.66 -2.70
C GLN A 258 -10.33 0.86 -2.14
N LEU A 259 -11.35 1.05 -2.99
CA LEU A 259 -12.74 1.13 -2.51
C LEU A 259 -13.23 -0.23 -1.98
N LEU A 260 -12.79 -1.32 -2.59
CA LEU A 260 -13.08 -2.66 -2.07
C LEU A 260 -12.43 -2.86 -0.69
N ALA A 261 -11.18 -2.45 -0.51
CA ALA A 261 -10.51 -2.52 0.79
C ALA A 261 -11.28 -1.75 1.87
N SER A 262 -11.71 -0.51 1.57
CA SER A 262 -12.54 0.29 2.47
C SER A 262 -13.89 -0.37 2.77
N TYR A 263 -14.57 -0.90 1.74
CA TYR A 263 -15.85 -1.60 1.88
C TYR A 263 -15.77 -2.85 2.77
N LEU A 264 -14.67 -3.60 2.69
CA LEU A 264 -14.41 -4.75 3.54
C LEU A 264 -14.07 -4.31 4.98
N ALA A 265 -13.31 -3.23 5.15
CA ALA A 265 -12.91 -2.73 6.47
C ALA A 265 -14.10 -2.23 7.32
N GLU A 266 -15.22 -1.81 6.70
CA GLU A 266 -16.43 -1.34 7.41
C GLU A 266 -17.01 -2.35 8.40
N VAL A 267 -16.82 -3.65 8.15
CA VAL A 267 -17.33 -4.74 9.00
C VAL A 267 -16.27 -5.34 9.92
N LYS A 268 -15.08 -4.72 10.03
CA LYS A 268 -13.97 -5.24 10.85
C LYS A 268 -14.37 -5.29 12.33
N PRO A 269 -14.32 -6.46 12.97
CA PRO A 269 -14.52 -6.55 14.42
C PRO A 269 -13.45 -5.75 15.16
N ARG A 270 -13.89 -4.92 16.11
CA ARG A 270 -13.02 -4.11 16.98
C ARG A 270 -12.45 -4.88 18.16
N ASP A 271 -13.11 -5.96 18.56
CA ASP A 271 -12.66 -6.81 19.66
C ASP A 271 -11.52 -7.72 19.20
N PRO A 272 -10.33 -7.67 19.83
CA PRO A 272 -9.19 -8.51 19.47
C PRO A 272 -9.45 -10.00 19.74
N GLY A 273 -10.41 -10.36 20.61
CA GLY A 273 -10.77 -11.75 20.90
C GLY A 273 -11.49 -12.48 19.77
N VAL A 274 -11.97 -11.76 18.74
CA VAL A 274 -12.56 -12.41 17.56
C VAL A 274 -11.47 -13.11 16.75
N GLY A 275 -11.56 -14.43 16.63
CA GLY A 275 -10.57 -15.25 15.95
C GLY A 275 -10.56 -15.12 14.43
N TYR A 276 -9.49 -15.65 13.82
CA TYR A 276 -9.24 -15.62 12.37
C TYR A 276 -10.42 -16.20 11.56
N ASP A 277 -10.95 -17.37 11.93
CA ASP A 277 -12.00 -18.04 11.16
C ASP A 277 -13.30 -17.22 11.10
N THR A 278 -13.69 -16.60 12.22
CA THR A 278 -14.84 -15.69 12.27
C THR A 278 -14.60 -14.45 11.41
N ARG A 279 -13.39 -13.88 11.45
CA ARG A 279 -13.01 -12.74 10.60
C ARG A 279 -13.07 -13.10 9.11
N LEU A 280 -12.58 -14.29 8.73
CA LEU A 280 -12.64 -14.80 7.36
C LEU A 280 -14.10 -15.01 6.90
N GLN A 281 -14.95 -15.54 7.77
CA GLN A 281 -16.39 -15.66 7.50
C GLN A 281 -17.04 -14.30 7.24
N LEU A 282 -16.73 -13.28 8.05
CA LEU A 282 -17.24 -11.92 7.84
C LEU A 282 -16.78 -11.31 6.51
N LEU A 283 -15.50 -11.43 6.17
CA LEU A 283 -14.98 -10.96 4.88
C LEU A 283 -15.67 -11.64 3.70
N THR A 284 -15.79 -12.97 3.75
CA THR A 284 -16.39 -13.73 2.65
C THR A 284 -17.90 -13.48 2.53
N ALA A 285 -18.61 -13.31 3.64
CA ALA A 285 -20.02 -12.90 3.65
C ALA A 285 -20.22 -11.49 3.06
N ARG A 286 -19.29 -10.56 3.33
CA ARG A 286 -19.31 -9.20 2.75
C ARG A 286 -19.11 -9.23 1.23
N LEU A 287 -18.22 -10.09 0.73
CA LEU A 287 -18.03 -10.31 -0.71
C LEU A 287 -19.22 -11.00 -1.37
N ASP A 288 -19.82 -12.00 -0.73
CA ASP A 288 -21.05 -12.63 -1.24
C ASP A 288 -22.20 -11.63 -1.34
N THR A 289 -22.32 -10.72 -0.36
CA THR A 289 -23.31 -9.64 -0.41
C THR A 289 -23.08 -8.78 -1.65
N LEU A 290 -21.84 -8.35 -1.90
CA LEU A 290 -21.47 -7.57 -3.08
C LEU A 290 -21.79 -8.33 -4.38
N ALA A 291 -21.61 -9.66 -4.40
CA ALA A 291 -21.91 -10.52 -5.53
C ALA A 291 -23.42 -10.65 -5.86
N GLN A 292 -24.29 -10.35 -4.89
CA GLN A 292 -25.74 -10.48 -5.04
C GLN A 292 -26.45 -9.14 -5.24
N LEU A 293 -25.75 -8.02 -5.11
CA LEU A 293 -26.35 -6.70 -5.30
C LEU A 293 -26.86 -6.50 -6.73
N SER A 294 -28.02 -5.87 -6.87
CA SER A 294 -28.51 -5.38 -8.16
C SER A 294 -27.56 -4.31 -8.73
N THR A 295 -27.59 -4.09 -10.04
CA THR A 295 -26.82 -3.01 -10.69
C THR A 295 -27.11 -1.64 -10.06
N THR A 296 -28.37 -1.33 -9.79
CA THR A 296 -28.76 -0.08 -9.09
C THR A 296 -28.14 0.01 -7.70
N SER A 297 -28.13 -1.09 -6.94
CA SER A 297 -27.51 -1.14 -5.62
C SER A 297 -25.99 -1.02 -5.67
N LEU A 298 -25.33 -1.60 -6.68
CA LEU A 298 -23.90 -1.46 -6.91
C LEU A 298 -23.52 -0.02 -7.26
N VAL A 299 -24.30 0.64 -8.12
CA VAL A 299 -24.13 2.08 -8.43
C VAL A 299 -24.30 2.93 -7.16
N ALA A 300 -25.32 2.66 -6.34
CA ALA A 300 -25.52 3.37 -5.08
C ALA A 300 -24.35 3.16 -4.10
N GLN A 301 -23.85 1.93 -3.98
CA GLN A 301 -22.69 1.61 -3.14
C GLN A 301 -21.42 2.28 -3.66
N LEU A 302 -21.19 2.28 -4.97
CA LEU A 302 -20.08 2.98 -5.60
C LEU A 302 -20.13 4.47 -5.27
N ARG A 303 -21.28 5.12 -5.51
CA ARG A 303 -21.46 6.55 -5.22
C ARG A 303 -21.15 6.88 -3.77
N ALA A 304 -21.73 6.14 -2.83
CA ALA A 304 -21.47 6.36 -1.40
C ALA A 304 -19.98 6.19 -1.04
N SER A 305 -19.32 5.15 -1.58
CA SER A 305 -17.92 4.85 -1.28
C SER A 305 -16.96 5.84 -1.93
N LEU A 306 -17.22 6.23 -3.19
CA LEU A 306 -16.40 7.16 -3.93
C LEU A 306 -16.55 8.59 -3.39
N SER A 307 -17.76 9.03 -3.05
CA SER A 307 -17.96 10.34 -2.41
C SER A 307 -17.28 10.43 -1.06
N ARG A 308 -17.28 9.35 -0.25
CA ARG A 308 -16.47 9.31 0.99
C ARG A 308 -14.98 9.47 0.71
N ALA A 309 -14.45 8.76 -0.29
CA ALA A 309 -13.05 8.85 -0.66
C ALA A 309 -12.67 10.25 -1.17
N GLN A 310 -13.49 10.84 -2.04
CA GLN A 310 -13.29 12.20 -2.56
C GLN A 310 -13.40 13.27 -1.45
N GLY A 311 -14.36 13.11 -0.53
CA GLY A 311 -14.48 13.97 0.64
C GLY A 311 -13.26 13.89 1.57
N PHE A 312 -12.74 12.68 1.81
CA PHE A 312 -11.50 12.50 2.57
C PHE A 312 -10.28 13.12 1.89
N ALA A 313 -10.17 12.97 0.56
CA ALA A 313 -9.11 13.61 -0.22
C ALA A 313 -9.21 15.15 -0.15
N LEU A 314 -10.42 15.71 -0.26
CA LEU A 314 -10.66 17.15 -0.10
C LEU A 314 -10.26 17.64 1.30
N GLN A 315 -10.64 16.90 2.35
CA GLN A 315 -10.23 17.25 3.72
C GLN A 315 -8.70 17.25 3.84
N THR A 316 -8.03 16.21 3.33
CA THR A 316 -6.57 16.11 3.35
C THR A 316 -5.90 17.29 2.64
N LEU A 317 -6.42 17.71 1.48
CA LEU A 317 -5.91 18.88 0.74
C LEU A 317 -6.12 20.17 1.53
N ASN A 318 -7.25 20.35 2.20
CA ASN A 318 -7.53 21.51 3.04
C ASN A 318 -6.61 21.56 4.27
N ASP A 319 -6.37 20.43 4.92
CA ASP A 319 -5.41 20.32 6.02
C ASP A 319 -4.01 20.72 5.52
N ARG A 320 -3.60 20.22 4.35
CA ARG A 320 -2.31 20.60 3.73
C ARG A 320 -2.23 22.06 3.32
N LEU A 321 -3.32 22.66 2.85
CA LEU A 321 -3.39 24.09 2.57
C LEU A 321 -3.18 24.92 3.84
N ALA A 322 -3.77 24.49 4.96
CA ALA A 322 -3.58 25.14 6.25
C ALA A 322 -2.15 24.99 6.78
N ASP A 323 -1.58 23.78 6.69
CA ASP A 323 -0.27 23.45 7.24
C ASP A 323 0.89 24.03 6.41
N THR A 324 0.78 23.91 5.08
CA THR A 324 1.91 24.11 4.14
C THR A 324 1.61 25.08 3.00
N GLY A 325 0.37 25.52 2.83
CA GLY A 325 -0.01 26.40 1.72
C GLY A 325 0.64 27.79 1.77
N ALA A 326 1.14 28.22 2.93
CA ALA A 326 1.89 29.48 3.05
C ALA A 326 3.38 29.35 2.67
N LEU A 327 3.89 28.14 2.42
CA LEU A 327 5.31 27.92 2.14
C LEU A 327 5.72 28.41 0.76
N ASP A 328 4.84 28.25 -0.24
CA ASP A 328 5.14 28.58 -1.63
C ASP A 328 3.85 28.81 -2.45
N PRO A 329 3.80 29.83 -3.34
CA PRO A 329 2.62 30.11 -4.16
C PRO A 329 2.24 29.01 -5.16
N ASP A 330 3.20 28.31 -5.76
CA ASP A 330 2.92 27.25 -6.74
C ASP A 330 2.38 26.01 -6.01
N TRP A 331 2.92 25.70 -4.83
CA TRP A 331 2.37 24.68 -3.95
C TRP A 331 0.93 24.96 -3.53
N LYS A 332 0.65 26.18 -3.08
CA LYS A 332 -0.70 26.61 -2.76
C LYS A 332 -1.64 26.45 -3.95
N THR A 333 -1.23 26.94 -5.12
CA THR A 333 -2.01 26.85 -6.37
C THR A 333 -2.30 25.39 -6.75
N TYR A 334 -1.31 24.51 -6.62
CA TYR A 334 -1.45 23.08 -6.88
C TYR A 334 -2.47 22.42 -5.95
N LEU A 335 -2.39 22.70 -4.64
CA LEU A 335 -3.36 22.16 -3.67
C LEU A 335 -4.77 22.71 -3.90
N GLU A 336 -4.91 24.02 -4.13
CA GLU A 336 -6.21 24.66 -4.41
C GLU A 336 -6.84 24.12 -5.70
N LYS A 337 -6.06 23.91 -6.76
CA LYS A 337 -6.53 23.30 -8.00
C LYS A 337 -7.09 21.90 -7.72
N ASN A 338 -6.32 21.05 -7.02
CA ASN A 338 -6.75 19.70 -6.71
C ASN A 338 -7.97 19.66 -5.77
N ALA A 339 -8.09 20.61 -4.84
CA ALA A 339 -9.27 20.76 -4.00
C ALA A 339 -10.51 21.11 -4.84
N ARG A 340 -10.38 22.04 -5.80
CA ARG A 340 -11.45 22.36 -6.75
C ARG A 340 -11.83 21.15 -7.60
N ASP A 341 -10.86 20.39 -8.08
CA ASP A 341 -11.12 19.18 -8.88
C ASP A 341 -11.90 18.13 -8.05
N CYS A 342 -11.57 17.95 -6.76
CA CYS A 342 -12.33 17.10 -5.85
C CYS A 342 -13.78 17.61 -5.64
N ILE A 343 -13.97 18.91 -5.46
CA ILE A 343 -15.32 19.52 -5.33
C ILE A 343 -16.13 19.29 -6.60
N GLN A 344 -15.53 19.51 -7.78
CA GLN A 344 -16.19 19.25 -9.06
C GLN A 344 -16.57 17.77 -9.17
N ALA A 345 -15.68 16.85 -8.82
CA ALA A 345 -15.97 15.42 -8.87
C ALA A 345 -17.14 15.01 -7.95
N LEU A 346 -17.25 15.61 -6.76
CA LEU A 346 -18.38 15.38 -5.84
C LEU A 346 -19.74 15.81 -6.41
N GLN A 347 -19.76 16.73 -7.38
CA GLN A 347 -20.99 17.19 -8.04
C GLN A 347 -21.45 16.24 -9.16
N HIS A 348 -20.60 15.30 -9.59
CA HIS A 348 -20.90 14.38 -10.68
C HIS A 348 -21.28 13.00 -10.14
N PRO A 349 -22.53 12.51 -10.36
CA PRO A 349 -22.93 11.19 -9.89
C PRO A 349 -22.15 10.08 -10.59
N ALA A 350 -21.31 9.37 -9.83
CA ALA A 350 -20.48 8.29 -10.35
C ALA A 350 -21.30 7.18 -11.03
N GLN A 351 -20.72 6.61 -12.09
CA GLN A 351 -21.23 5.44 -12.81
C GLN A 351 -20.22 4.29 -12.76
N LEU A 352 -20.69 3.05 -12.90
CA LEU A 352 -19.80 1.88 -12.91
C LEU A 352 -18.95 1.86 -14.19
N ALA A 353 -19.52 2.29 -15.31
CA ALA A 353 -18.85 2.40 -16.61
C ALA A 353 -17.64 3.37 -16.61
N GLU A 354 -17.57 4.28 -15.64
CA GLU A 354 -16.49 5.28 -15.52
C GLU A 354 -15.32 4.79 -14.64
N LEU A 355 -15.41 3.58 -14.09
CA LEU A 355 -14.34 3.03 -13.25
C LEU A 355 -13.03 2.86 -14.06
N PRO A 356 -11.86 3.15 -13.46
CA PRO A 356 -10.58 2.97 -14.12
C PRO A 356 -10.37 1.54 -14.65
N GLY A 357 -9.93 1.44 -15.92
CA GLY A 357 -9.69 0.16 -16.58
C GLY A 357 -10.94 -0.49 -17.19
N VAL A 358 -12.12 0.14 -17.09
CA VAL A 358 -13.29 -0.23 -17.88
C VAL A 358 -13.14 0.31 -19.30
N GLY A 359 -13.41 -0.54 -20.30
CA GLY A 359 -13.31 -0.17 -21.71
C GLY A 359 -14.39 0.83 -22.15
N ALA A 360 -14.06 1.69 -23.10
CA ALA A 360 -15.01 2.64 -23.67
C ALA A 360 -16.26 1.94 -24.22
N GLY A 361 -17.44 2.46 -23.91
CA GLY A 361 -18.72 1.91 -24.35
C GLY A 361 -19.28 0.77 -23.47
N ALA A 362 -18.60 0.39 -22.39
CA ALA A 362 -19.18 -0.53 -21.40
C ALA A 362 -20.41 0.09 -20.72
N THR A 363 -21.43 -0.73 -20.46
CA THR A 363 -22.62 -0.31 -19.71
C THR A 363 -22.45 -0.64 -18.23
N ASP A 364 -23.17 0.08 -17.37
CA ASP A 364 -23.21 -0.21 -15.93
C ASP A 364 -23.62 -1.67 -15.65
N GLU A 365 -24.55 -2.23 -16.42
CA GLU A 365 -24.97 -3.64 -16.28
C GLU A 365 -23.81 -4.62 -16.58
N THR A 366 -23.04 -4.33 -17.63
CA THR A 366 -21.88 -5.15 -18.00
C THR A 366 -20.83 -5.12 -16.89
N VAL A 367 -20.52 -3.93 -16.36
CA VAL A 367 -19.55 -3.76 -15.27
C VAL A 367 -20.07 -4.38 -13.98
N ALA A 368 -21.36 -4.22 -13.66
CA ALA A 368 -21.99 -4.85 -12.50
C ALA A 368 -21.92 -6.37 -12.54
N SER A 369 -22.14 -6.99 -13.71
CA SER A 369 -21.96 -8.43 -13.89
C SER A 369 -20.53 -8.87 -13.57
N ILE A 370 -19.53 -8.14 -14.08
CA ILE A 370 -18.11 -8.41 -13.82
C ILE A 370 -17.77 -8.26 -12.33
N ILE A 371 -18.26 -7.21 -11.67
CA ILE A 371 -18.05 -7.01 -10.22
C ILE A 371 -18.64 -8.18 -9.43
N ARG A 372 -19.86 -8.61 -9.77
CA ARG A 372 -20.52 -9.74 -9.08
C ARG A 372 -19.74 -11.04 -9.25
N GLU A 373 -19.34 -11.35 -10.47
CA GLU A 373 -18.53 -12.54 -10.76
C GLU A 373 -17.21 -12.52 -9.99
N ARG A 374 -16.52 -11.38 -9.98
CA ARG A 374 -15.25 -11.21 -9.27
C ARG A 374 -15.40 -11.30 -7.76
N ALA A 375 -16.45 -10.70 -7.20
CA ALA A 375 -16.74 -10.78 -5.78
C ALA A 375 -17.03 -12.23 -5.35
N ALA A 376 -17.86 -12.95 -6.10
CA ALA A 376 -18.17 -14.36 -5.83
C ALA A 376 -16.93 -15.26 -5.97
N GLY A 377 -16.15 -15.04 -7.04
CA GLY A 377 -14.91 -15.77 -7.30
C GLY A 377 -13.88 -15.57 -6.20
N PHE A 378 -13.74 -14.33 -5.70
CA PHE A 378 -12.82 -14.03 -4.61
C PHE A 378 -13.30 -14.56 -3.26
N ALA A 379 -14.61 -14.47 -2.97
CA ALA A 379 -15.19 -15.08 -1.77
C ALA A 379 -14.95 -16.60 -1.73
N SER A 380 -15.19 -17.29 -2.86
CA SER A 380 -14.91 -18.72 -3.01
C SER A 380 -13.41 -19.03 -2.83
N ALA A 381 -12.53 -18.20 -3.40
CA ALA A 381 -11.10 -18.37 -3.27
C ALA A 381 -10.62 -18.24 -1.81
N LEU A 382 -11.13 -17.25 -1.07
CA LEU A 382 -10.82 -17.03 0.34
C LEU A 382 -11.26 -18.22 1.21
N ARG A 383 -12.47 -18.74 1.01
CA ARG A 383 -12.95 -19.93 1.74
C ARG A 383 -12.10 -21.17 1.48
N ALA A 384 -11.64 -21.33 0.24
CA ALA A 384 -10.80 -22.46 -0.15
C ALA A 384 -9.32 -22.26 0.21
N TRP A 385 -8.92 -21.07 0.68
CA TRP A 385 -7.51 -20.68 0.73
C TRP A 385 -6.67 -21.59 1.61
N ARG A 386 -7.12 -21.91 2.83
CA ARG A 386 -6.45 -22.85 3.73
C ARG A 386 -6.19 -24.21 3.05
N ARG A 387 -7.22 -24.78 2.40
CA ARG A 387 -7.09 -26.05 1.65
C ARG A 387 -6.14 -25.95 0.46
N ILE A 388 -6.11 -24.81 -0.23
CA ILE A 388 -5.18 -24.57 -1.34
C ILE A 388 -3.74 -24.52 -0.81
N ARG A 389 -3.50 -23.86 0.33
CA ARG A 389 -2.19 -23.81 0.99
C ARG A 389 -1.72 -25.19 1.44
N GLU A 390 -2.58 -25.97 2.09
CA GLU A 390 -2.29 -27.34 2.51
C GLU A 390 -1.95 -28.26 1.32
N ALA A 391 -2.67 -28.14 0.20
CA ALA A 391 -2.35 -28.88 -1.01
C ALA A 391 -1.01 -28.44 -1.63
N GLY A 392 -0.70 -27.14 -1.58
CA GLY A 392 0.60 -26.61 -1.99
C GLY A 392 1.75 -27.17 -1.16
N ALA A 393 1.58 -27.26 0.16
CA ALA A 393 2.54 -27.85 1.09
C ALA A 393 2.96 -29.27 0.69
N ALA A 394 1.96 -30.12 0.40
CA ALA A 394 2.18 -31.52 0.07
C ALA A 394 2.99 -31.69 -1.22
N LEU A 395 2.86 -30.76 -2.17
CA LEU A 395 3.63 -30.76 -3.42
C LEU A 395 5.09 -30.35 -3.25
N GLN A 396 5.47 -29.71 -2.13
CA GLN A 396 6.86 -29.34 -1.85
C GLN A 396 7.63 -30.43 -1.11
N GLN A 397 6.91 -31.38 -0.49
CA GLN A 397 7.48 -32.46 0.31
C GLN A 397 7.66 -33.77 -0.46
N GLY A 398 7.08 -33.89 -1.66
CA GLY A 398 7.27 -35.01 -2.59
C GLY A 398 8.04 -34.57 -3.81
#